data_AF-A0A6A6JHC1-F1
#
_entry.id   AF-A0A6A6JHC1-F1
#
_cell.length_a   1.000
_cell.length_b   1.000
_cell.length_c   1.000
_cell.angle_alpha   90.00
_cell.angle_beta   90.00
_cell.angle_gamma   90.00
#
_symmetry.space_group_name_H-M   'P 1'
#
loop_
_entity.id
_entity.type
_entity.pdbx_description
1 polymer ?
#
loop_
_entity_poly.entity_id
_entity_poly.type
_entity_poly.pdbx_seq_one_letter_code
_entity_poly.pdbx_strand_id
1 'polypeptide(L)'
;MVASRTLPRPGPGGPTAGQPLSIQTTTTVPAQGVGYRCDFPGCNSAPFQTQYLLNSHANVHSQSRPHYCPVPGCSRAVGGKGFKRKNEMIRHGLVHDSPGYVCPFCNDREHRYPRPDNLQRHVRVHHVDKDKDDPALREVLAQRPEGGTRGRRRRVRF
;
A
#
# COMPACT_ATOMS: atom_id res chain seq x y z
N MET A 1 -51.85 14.32 -59.72
CA MET A 1 -51.10 15.41 -60.39
C MET A 1 -50.58 16.28 -59.25
N VAL A 2 -49.33 16.36 -58.84
CA VAL A 2 -48.01 16.11 -59.42
C VAL A 2 -47.09 15.67 -58.28
N ALA A 3 -46.32 14.60 -58.46
CA ALA A 3 -45.31 14.14 -57.52
C ALA A 3 -43.98 14.82 -57.86
N SER A 4 -43.45 15.62 -56.92
CA SER A 4 -42.14 16.26 -57.05
C SER A 4 -41.09 15.50 -56.26
N ARG A 5 -40.10 15.02 -57.01
CA ARG A 5 -38.96 14.22 -56.59
C ARG A 5 -37.93 15.09 -55.89
N THR A 6 -37.34 14.59 -54.80
CA THR A 6 -35.97 14.96 -54.41
C THR A 6 -35.27 13.71 -53.87
N LEU A 7 -34.20 13.30 -54.56
CA LEU A 7 -33.36 12.15 -54.21
C LEU A 7 -32.40 12.50 -53.06
N PRO A 8 -32.14 11.60 -52.09
CA PRO A 8 -31.00 11.71 -51.19
C PRO A 8 -29.69 11.20 -51.82
N ARG A 9 -28.59 11.84 -51.41
CA ARG A 9 -27.20 11.62 -51.86
C ARG A 9 -26.61 10.29 -51.34
N PRO A 10 -25.70 9.63 -52.07
CA PRO A 10 -24.94 8.48 -51.56
C PRO A 10 -23.59 8.90 -50.96
N GLY A 11 -23.12 8.16 -49.95
CA GLY A 11 -21.79 8.24 -49.34
C GLY A 11 -21.59 7.11 -48.32
N PRO A 12 -20.34 6.62 -48.11
CA PRO A 12 -20.00 5.24 -48.47
C PRO A 12 -19.74 4.29 -47.29
N GLY A 13 -19.78 2.98 -47.60
CA GLY A 13 -18.82 1.97 -47.11
C GLY A 13 -18.92 1.54 -45.63
N GLY A 14 -19.38 0.32 -45.40
CA GLY A 14 -19.25 -0.37 -44.09
C GLY A 14 -17.83 -0.89 -43.84
N PRO A 15 -17.68 -2.06 -43.20
CA PRO A 15 -18.05 -2.43 -41.83
C PRO A 15 -16.78 -2.75 -41.02
N THR A 16 -16.82 -2.78 -39.69
CA THR A 16 -16.39 -3.96 -38.88
C THR A 16 -16.35 -3.68 -37.37
N ALA A 17 -16.67 -4.75 -36.65
CA ALA A 17 -16.69 -4.90 -35.22
C ALA A 17 -15.40 -4.45 -34.52
N GLY A 18 -15.53 -3.51 -33.59
CA GLY A 18 -14.53 -3.27 -32.54
C GLY A 18 -14.65 -4.37 -31.49
N GLN A 19 -13.85 -5.42 -31.64
CA GLN A 19 -13.62 -6.44 -30.63
C GLN A 19 -12.80 -5.85 -29.46
N PRO A 20 -13.01 -6.32 -28.22
CA PRO A 20 -12.32 -5.79 -27.05
C PRO A 20 -10.81 -6.04 -27.12
N LEU A 21 -10.04 -5.05 -26.68
CA LEU A 21 -8.60 -5.12 -26.49
C LEU A 21 -8.26 -6.20 -25.45
N SER A 22 -8.03 -7.42 -25.93
CA SER A 22 -7.33 -8.46 -25.19
C SER A 22 -5.92 -7.95 -24.90
N ILE A 23 -5.67 -7.55 -23.67
CA ILE A 23 -4.34 -7.22 -23.16
C ILE A 23 -3.56 -8.53 -23.17
N GLN A 24 -2.92 -8.84 -24.29
CA GLN A 24 -2.02 -9.96 -24.40
C GLN A 24 -0.80 -9.64 -23.55
N THR A 25 -0.78 -10.19 -22.34
CA THR A 25 0.40 -10.28 -21.49
C THR A 25 1.49 -10.97 -22.28
N THR A 26 2.42 -10.18 -22.80
CA THR A 26 3.60 -10.68 -23.50
C THR A 26 4.44 -11.50 -22.52
N THR A 27 4.49 -12.81 -22.79
CA THR A 27 5.70 -13.64 -22.75
C THR A 27 6.52 -13.57 -21.46
N THR A 28 6.09 -14.29 -20.42
CA THR A 28 7.01 -14.71 -19.36
C THR A 28 7.78 -15.93 -19.85
N VAL A 29 9.04 -15.70 -20.21
CA VAL A 29 10.02 -16.75 -20.49
C VAL A 29 10.20 -17.61 -19.22
N PRO A 30 10.09 -18.95 -19.27
CA PRO A 30 10.42 -19.80 -18.14
C PRO A 30 11.94 -19.85 -17.97
N ALA A 31 12.48 -18.89 -17.20
CA ALA A 31 13.84 -18.95 -16.70
C ALA A 31 13.93 -20.07 -15.65
N GLN A 32 14.53 -21.17 -16.06
CA GLN A 32 14.91 -22.29 -15.21
C GLN A 32 15.74 -21.80 -14.01
N GLY A 33 15.25 -22.06 -12.80
CA GLY A 33 16.00 -22.96 -11.92
C GLY A 33 16.80 -22.44 -10.73
N VAL A 34 16.76 -21.17 -10.31
CA VAL A 34 17.39 -20.76 -9.03
C VAL A 34 16.58 -19.69 -8.26
N GLY A 35 15.41 -20.09 -7.76
CA GLY A 35 14.72 -19.33 -6.72
C GLY A 35 15.35 -19.58 -5.35
N TYR A 36 15.44 -18.53 -4.52
CA TYR A 36 15.95 -18.63 -3.15
C TYR A 36 14.86 -19.22 -2.25
N ARG A 37 15.03 -20.46 -1.80
CA ARG A 37 14.05 -21.15 -0.93
C ARG A 37 14.38 -20.98 0.55
N CYS A 38 13.36 -20.96 1.38
CA CYS A 38 13.54 -21.03 2.82
C CYS A 38 13.78 -22.48 3.24
N ASP A 39 14.81 -22.73 4.04
CA ASP A 39 15.18 -24.05 4.56
C ASP A 39 14.53 -24.36 5.93
N PHE A 40 13.70 -23.45 6.46
CA PHE A 40 13.15 -23.61 7.80
C PHE A 40 12.10 -24.74 7.86
N PRO A 41 12.16 -25.64 8.87
CA PRO A 41 11.25 -26.77 8.98
C PRO A 41 9.80 -26.28 9.13
N GLY A 42 8.91 -26.74 8.24
CA GLY A 42 7.51 -26.33 8.21
C GLY A 42 7.22 -25.02 7.47
N CYS A 43 8.21 -24.39 6.82
CA CYS A 43 8.00 -23.20 6.01
C CYS A 43 7.72 -23.55 4.55
N ASN A 44 6.46 -23.41 4.10
CA ASN A 44 6.07 -23.66 2.70
C ASN A 44 6.03 -22.36 1.86
N SER A 45 6.99 -21.45 2.09
CA SER A 45 7.04 -20.18 1.35
C SER A 45 7.50 -20.41 -0.09
N ALA A 46 6.85 -19.72 -1.03
CA ALA A 46 7.25 -19.74 -2.43
C ALA A 46 8.72 -19.30 -2.61
N PRO A 47 9.44 -19.83 -3.60
CA PRO A 47 10.82 -19.43 -3.87
C PRO A 47 10.90 -17.92 -4.15
N PHE A 48 11.82 -17.26 -3.45
CA PHE A 48 12.03 -15.82 -3.60
C PHE A 48 12.90 -15.54 -4.84
N GLN A 49 12.59 -14.44 -5.52
CA GLN A 49 13.35 -13.99 -6.70
C GLN A 49 14.76 -13.47 -6.35
N THR A 50 14.98 -13.04 -5.10
CA THR A 50 16.26 -12.47 -4.66
C THR A 50 16.67 -12.94 -3.26
N GLN A 51 17.98 -12.99 -3.02
CA GLN A 51 18.55 -13.31 -1.71
C GLN A 51 18.10 -12.32 -0.62
N TYR A 52 17.91 -11.04 -0.96
CA TYR A 52 17.41 -10.03 -0.03
C TYR A 52 16.03 -10.39 0.53
N LEU A 53 15.13 -10.87 -0.33
CA LEU A 53 13.78 -11.29 0.08
C LEU A 53 13.84 -12.52 0.99
N LEU A 54 14.69 -13.51 0.68
CA LEU A 54 14.92 -14.67 1.54
C LEU A 54 15.47 -14.26 2.92
N ASN A 55 16.50 -13.41 2.97
CA ASN A 55 17.06 -12.92 4.24
C ASN A 55 16.03 -12.12 5.05
N SER A 56 15.21 -11.31 4.38
CA SER A 56 14.11 -10.59 5.01
C SER A 56 13.05 -11.54 5.58
N HIS A 57 12.77 -12.63 4.87
CA HIS A 57 11.85 -13.70 5.28
C HIS A 57 12.42 -14.53 6.44
N ALA A 58 13.73 -14.79 6.50
CA ALA A 58 14.35 -15.53 7.61
C ALA A 58 14.08 -14.89 8.99
N ASN A 59 13.84 -13.58 9.05
CA ASN A 59 13.42 -12.89 10.27
C ASN A 59 12.03 -13.36 10.79
N VAL A 60 11.21 -13.98 9.95
CA VAL A 60 9.93 -14.58 10.37
C VAL A 60 10.20 -15.76 11.31
N HIS A 61 11.24 -16.55 11.01
CA HIS A 61 11.68 -17.67 11.83
C HIS A 61 12.46 -17.25 13.06
N SER A 62 13.22 -16.16 12.95
CA SER A 62 13.86 -15.55 14.11
C SER A 62 12.81 -14.94 15.04
N GLN A 63 12.76 -15.42 16.28
CA GLN A 63 11.97 -14.80 17.35
C GLN A 63 12.72 -13.62 18.01
N SER A 64 13.97 -13.35 17.58
CA SER A 64 14.74 -12.22 18.07
C SER A 64 14.09 -10.90 17.65
N ARG A 65 13.86 -10.01 18.62
CA ARG A 65 13.24 -8.70 18.42
C ARG A 65 14.20 -7.60 18.90
N PRO A 66 15.31 -7.37 18.20
CA PRO A 66 16.39 -6.51 18.66
C PRO A 66 16.04 -5.01 18.66
N HIS A 67 14.86 -4.63 18.15
CA HIS A 67 14.45 -3.25 18.03
C HIS A 67 13.32 -2.94 19.00
N TYR A 68 13.50 -1.95 19.87
CA TYR A 68 12.52 -1.59 20.90
C TYR A 68 12.09 -0.13 20.77
N CYS A 69 10.85 0.16 21.17
CA CYS A 69 10.37 1.53 21.23
C CYS A 69 11.15 2.32 22.30
N PRO A 70 11.66 3.54 22.00
CA PRO A 70 12.36 4.35 22.98
C PRO A 70 11.44 5.03 24.00
N VAL A 71 10.11 4.93 23.82
CA VAL A 71 9.13 5.57 24.70
C VAL A 71 8.97 4.75 25.99
N PRO A 72 9.24 5.34 27.17
CA PRO A 72 9.08 4.65 28.45
C PRO A 72 7.62 4.28 28.69
N GLY A 73 7.37 3.09 29.24
CA GLY A 73 6.00 2.58 29.48
C GLY A 73 5.26 2.06 28.24
N CYS A 74 5.86 2.12 27.05
CA CYS A 74 5.28 1.48 25.87
C CYS A 74 5.39 -0.05 26.00
N SER A 75 4.32 -0.79 25.69
CA SER A 75 4.32 -2.27 25.71
C SER A 75 5.33 -2.92 24.73
N ARG A 76 5.98 -2.11 23.87
CA ARG A 76 7.01 -2.52 22.92
C ARG A 76 8.38 -1.90 23.21
N ALA A 77 8.55 -1.27 24.38
CA ALA A 77 9.83 -0.80 24.89
C ALA A 77 10.73 -1.96 25.34
N VAL A 78 11.93 -1.65 25.84
CA VAL A 78 12.88 -2.64 26.38
C VAL A 78 12.20 -3.39 27.54
N GLY A 79 12.22 -4.72 27.49
CA GLY A 79 11.46 -5.59 28.41
C GLY A 79 10.02 -5.89 27.98
N GLY A 80 9.54 -5.26 26.90
CA GLY A 80 8.25 -5.53 26.28
C GLY A 80 8.36 -6.43 25.04
N LYS A 81 7.35 -6.33 24.18
CA LYS A 81 7.25 -7.19 22.98
C LYS A 81 8.30 -6.87 21.91
N GLY A 82 8.87 -5.68 21.83
CA GLY A 82 9.84 -5.30 20.78
C GLY A 82 9.35 -5.50 19.31
N PHE A 83 10.27 -5.32 18.37
CA PHE A 83 10.06 -5.45 16.92
C PHE A 83 11.16 -6.30 16.27
N LYS A 84 10.76 -7.05 15.24
CA LYS A 84 11.68 -7.85 14.43
C LYS A 84 12.51 -6.99 13.49
N ARG A 85 11.91 -5.96 12.87
CA ARG A 85 12.59 -5.05 11.94
C ARG A 85 12.64 -3.62 12.45
N LYS A 86 13.75 -2.92 12.17
CA LYS A 86 13.94 -1.50 12.51
C LYS A 86 12.85 -0.60 11.93
N ASN A 87 12.43 -0.86 10.69
CA ASN A 87 11.40 -0.08 10.00
C ASN A 87 10.05 -0.16 10.72
N GLU A 88 9.71 -1.30 11.32
CA GLU A 88 8.48 -1.47 12.08
C GLU A 88 8.49 -0.64 13.37
N MET A 89 9.62 -0.64 14.08
CA MET A 89 9.84 0.21 15.26
C MET A 89 9.71 1.71 14.90
N ILE A 90 10.33 2.15 13.80
CA ILE A 90 10.26 3.55 13.36
C ILE A 90 8.82 3.97 13.03
N ARG A 91 8.06 3.13 12.32
CA ARG A 91 6.65 3.40 12.00
C ARG A 91 5.77 3.38 13.24
N HIS A 92 6.04 2.49 14.20
CA HIS A 92 5.31 2.47 15.45
C HIS A 92 5.51 3.76 16.26
N GLY A 93 6.66 4.41 16.16
CA GLY A 93 6.89 5.71 16.78
C GLY A 93 5.83 6.77 16.44
N LEU A 94 5.19 6.67 15.26
CA LEU A 94 4.09 7.56 14.87
C LEU A 94 2.86 7.45 15.78
N VAL A 95 2.69 6.34 16.50
CA VAL A 95 1.60 6.19 17.48
C VAL A 95 1.78 7.15 18.67
N HIS A 96 3.02 7.50 18.99
CA HIS A 96 3.36 8.39 20.11
C HIS A 96 3.52 9.85 19.66
N ASP A 97 4.06 10.04 18.46
CA ASP A 97 4.45 11.36 17.95
C ASP A 97 3.35 12.02 17.10
N SER A 98 2.56 11.23 16.36
CA SER A 98 1.64 11.79 15.38
C SER A 98 0.22 11.93 15.90
N PRO A 99 -0.45 13.06 15.62
CA PRO A 99 -1.87 13.25 15.87
C PRO A 99 -2.79 12.41 14.95
N GLY A 100 -2.24 11.40 14.25
CA GLY A 100 -3.00 10.46 13.44
C GLY A 100 -3.87 11.12 12.36
N TYR A 101 -4.70 10.28 11.74
CA TYR A 101 -5.63 10.63 10.68
C TYR A 101 -7.00 10.13 11.09
N VAL A 102 -7.99 11.01 11.11
CA VAL A 102 -9.36 10.70 11.54
C VAL A 102 -10.24 10.48 10.33
N CYS A 103 -11.02 9.39 10.30
CA CYS A 103 -11.95 9.15 9.20
C CYS A 103 -13.04 10.24 9.16
N PRO A 104 -13.22 10.96 8.03
CA PRO A 104 -14.23 12.01 7.92
C PRO A 104 -15.65 11.48 7.71
N PHE A 105 -15.79 10.20 7.35
CA PHE A 105 -17.08 9.57 7.02
C PHE A 105 -17.66 8.77 8.18
N CYS A 106 -16.88 8.54 9.23
CA CYS A 106 -17.37 7.92 10.46
C CYS A 106 -18.06 8.98 11.32
N ASN A 107 -19.29 8.69 11.72
CA ASN A 107 -20.06 9.56 12.62
C ASN A 107 -19.40 9.67 13.99
N ASP A 108 -18.71 8.60 14.37
CA ASP A 108 -17.90 8.53 15.55
C ASP A 108 -16.42 8.78 15.18
N ARG A 109 -15.90 9.93 15.60
CA ARG A 109 -14.51 10.38 15.33
C ARG A 109 -13.45 9.51 16.03
N GLU A 110 -13.84 8.40 16.66
CA GLU A 110 -12.93 7.41 17.25
C GLU A 110 -12.07 6.67 16.22
N HIS A 111 -12.43 6.69 14.93
CA HIS A 111 -11.68 6.02 13.87
C HIS A 111 -10.41 6.79 13.46
N ARG A 112 -9.44 6.77 14.37
CA ARG A 112 -8.14 7.45 14.26
C ARG A 112 -7.03 6.46 13.95
N TYR A 113 -6.28 6.76 12.91
CA TYR A 113 -5.19 5.91 12.44
C TYR A 113 -3.86 6.66 12.48
N PRO A 114 -2.77 6.07 13.02
CA PRO A 114 -1.46 6.72 13.05
C PRO A 114 -0.81 6.84 11.66
N ARG A 115 -1.41 6.25 10.62
CA ARG A 115 -0.84 6.17 9.27
C ARG A 115 -1.93 6.34 8.21
N PRO A 116 -1.60 6.95 7.06
CA PRO A 116 -2.57 7.21 5.99
C PRO A 116 -3.05 5.93 5.30
N ASP A 117 -2.17 4.94 5.10
CA ASP A 117 -2.54 3.66 4.48
C ASP A 117 -3.55 2.85 5.32
N ASN A 118 -3.50 3.00 6.64
CA ASN A 118 -4.47 2.37 7.52
C ASN A 118 -5.85 3.03 7.39
N LEU A 119 -5.91 4.37 7.34
CA LEU A 119 -7.15 5.10 7.10
C LEU A 119 -7.73 4.76 5.73
N GLN A 120 -6.92 4.82 4.67
CA GLN A 120 -7.38 4.49 3.31
C GLN A 120 -7.93 3.07 3.20
N ARG A 121 -7.31 2.11 3.88
CA ARG A 121 -7.83 0.74 3.95
C ARG A 121 -9.15 0.67 4.71
N HIS A 122 -9.28 1.38 5.83
CA HIS A 122 -10.55 1.45 6.56
C HIS A 122 -11.66 2.04 5.69
N VAL A 123 -11.42 3.17 5.01
CA VAL A 123 -12.40 3.79 4.12
C VAL A 123 -12.81 2.83 3.01
N ARG A 124 -11.85 2.15 2.36
CA ARG A 124 -12.18 1.17 1.32
C ARG A 124 -13.11 0.05 1.80
N VAL A 125 -12.96 -0.41 3.05
CA VAL A 125 -13.70 -1.56 3.58
C VAL A 125 -15.03 -1.16 4.23
N HIS A 126 -15.06 -0.03 4.96
CA HIS A 126 -16.23 0.42 5.71
C HIS A 126 -17.06 1.48 4.96
N HIS A 127 -16.46 2.18 4.01
CA HIS A 127 -17.10 3.21 3.19
C HIS A 127 -16.93 2.87 1.70
N VAL A 128 -17.52 1.74 1.29
CA VAL A 128 -17.47 1.24 -0.11
C VAL A 128 -18.00 2.25 -1.14
N ASP A 129 -18.86 3.16 -0.71
CA ASP A 129 -19.43 4.24 -1.52
C ASP A 129 -18.46 5.45 -1.71
N LYS A 130 -17.35 5.49 -0.98
CA LYS A 130 -16.38 6.59 -1.00
C LYS A 130 -15.07 6.14 -1.62
N ASP A 131 -14.66 6.84 -2.67
CA ASP A 131 -13.43 6.55 -3.38
C ASP A 131 -12.20 7.17 -2.67
N LYS A 132 -11.00 6.71 -3.05
CA LYS A 132 -9.72 7.23 -2.56
C LYS A 132 -9.52 8.71 -2.93
N ASP A 133 -10.19 9.16 -3.98
CA ASP A 133 -10.13 10.53 -4.50
C ASP A 133 -11.20 11.46 -3.90
N ASP A 134 -11.99 11.01 -2.91
CA ASP A 134 -12.97 11.86 -2.23
C ASP A 134 -12.30 13.10 -1.61
N PRO A 135 -12.85 14.31 -1.81
CA PRO A 135 -12.24 15.55 -1.34
C PRO A 135 -12.04 15.59 0.18
N ALA A 136 -12.95 15.02 0.98
CA ALA A 136 -12.82 14.99 2.43
C ALA A 136 -11.71 14.05 2.88
N LEU A 137 -11.57 12.88 2.22
CA LEU A 137 -10.45 11.98 2.47
C LEU A 137 -9.12 12.62 2.07
N ARG A 138 -9.08 13.29 0.91
CA ARG A 138 -7.88 13.97 0.42
C ARG A 138 -7.46 15.09 1.36
N GLU A 139 -8.41 15.85 1.90
CA GLU A 139 -8.13 16.89 2.90
C GLU A 139 -7.51 16.30 4.17
N VAL A 140 -8.11 15.26 4.75
CA VAL A 140 -7.54 14.57 5.92
C VAL A 140 -6.15 14.01 5.65
N LEU A 141 -5.92 13.44 4.47
CA LEU A 141 -4.60 12.93 4.08
C LEU A 141 -3.58 14.05 3.81
N ALA A 142 -4.05 15.23 3.38
CA ALA A 142 -3.25 16.42 3.13
C ALA A 142 -2.92 17.19 4.42
N GLN A 143 -3.70 16.99 5.50
CA GLN A 143 -3.34 17.42 6.85
C GLN A 143 -2.07 16.66 7.27
N ARG A 144 -0.92 17.23 6.90
CA ARG A 144 0.37 16.76 7.36
C ARG A 144 0.39 16.95 8.87
N PRO A 145 0.59 15.88 9.67
CA PRO A 145 0.76 16.07 11.09
C PRO A 145 1.98 16.97 11.32
N GLU A 146 1.73 18.13 11.93
CA GLU A 146 2.72 19.12 12.38
C GLU A 146 3.53 18.54 13.56
N GLY A 147 4.30 17.48 13.29
CA GLY A 147 5.06 16.76 14.29
C GLY A 147 6.03 15.80 13.61
N GLY A 148 7.29 16.20 13.55
CA GLY A 148 8.34 15.37 12.97
C GLY A 148 9.41 16.16 12.24
N THR A 149 10.04 17.13 12.92
CA THR A 149 11.40 17.58 12.61
C THR A 149 12.38 16.41 12.75
N ARG A 150 12.30 15.39 11.90
CA ARG A 150 13.44 14.51 11.66
C ARG A 150 14.32 15.21 10.65
N GLY A 151 14.97 16.26 11.15
CA GLY A 151 16.19 16.76 10.56
C GLY A 151 17.06 15.56 10.21
N ARG A 152 17.45 15.51 8.94
CA ARG A 152 18.50 14.68 8.39
C ARG A 152 19.65 14.68 9.40
N ARG A 153 19.73 13.67 10.28
CA ARG A 153 20.85 13.53 11.23
C ARG A 153 22.08 13.35 10.35
N ARG A 154 22.78 14.45 10.09
CA ARG A 154 24.12 14.45 9.49
C ARG A 154 24.94 13.56 10.40
N ARG A 155 25.36 12.42 9.86
CA ARG A 155 26.27 11.51 10.54
C ARG A 155 27.56 12.31 10.75
N VAL A 156 27.77 12.83 11.94
CA VAL A 156 29.07 13.40 12.34
C VAL A 156 30.01 12.21 12.43
N ARG A 157 31.01 12.19 11.54
CA ARG A 157 32.15 11.28 11.63
C ARG A 157 33.09 11.86 12.67
N PHE A 158 33.38 11.09 13.71
CA PHE A 158 34.60 11.23 14.51
C PHE A 158 35.55 10.12 14.08
#